data_AF-A0A7S4E6F9-F1
#
_entry.id   AF-A0A7S4E6F9-F1
#
_cell.length_a   1.000
_cell.length_b   1.000
_cell.length_c   1.000
_cell.angle_alpha   90.00
_cell.angle_beta   90.00
_cell.angle_gamma   90.00
#
_symmetry.space_group_name_H-M   'P 1'
#
loop_
_entity.id
_entity.type
_entity.pdbx_description
1 polymer ?
#
loop_
_entity_poly.entity_id
_entity_poly.type
_entity_poly.pdbx_seq_one_letter_code
_entity_poly.pdbx_strand_id
1 'polypeptide(L)'
;PRRSPRRSTRGRALAPSPSPPRQAPSPRRSPRRSTRGRALEPPPQAFPPLQIGASQVGACVGVHPYADVDELWHGLIYQGAAGAALERADADALGASLETRDEAVARILRNASAETRRTVATARLAGLSGATSTRDIKRAEMLVAAAADAAVARGECSKEEAAELANHERKACYTRFGTAFERSALDAYERATGRAAVADERRLEWRFYRDGGDTVVLDAKKHAAVEKRVDAFVASDAPELCLELSPAERRAAHRRAEAYPGLEHASEGRGADRRLMLRKPRTGWFVEGGDGPLSDGEASSLDQTARVRRTRFGGLPCACVDEDAYATLATVYERGAACSCEACPAKRLFNERHDEDIYEEEHASNGRKEERALPTQGSSNDELFRVVGYVDAVSPENDDSIVIEVKNRMHQVRAPELYDKLQVVTYLQMLGWSRGDLVQRIKDSPDAPVRVDRILRSEHENDWDRVVLPRLRAVAEAVLSLRADEGRRRAWLAASAYERKTTAAALCVFLPVPPEPVDDDADFWASAEAATQQAEEEAFWTEAADAADAAAAAEQRRRARRRSVRVDSVASRLLKRRRRRAAAVDSVAARAKRRRRGGA
;
A
#
# COMPACT_ATOMS: atom_id res chain seq x y z
N PRO A 1 71.30 -39.37 -23.41
CA PRO A 1 72.19 -38.30 -23.92
C PRO A 1 71.65 -36.91 -23.53
N ARG A 2 72.00 -36.41 -22.32
CA ARG A 2 73.00 -35.36 -22.03
C ARG A 2 72.52 -33.95 -22.46
N ARG A 3 72.47 -32.90 -21.63
CA ARG A 3 73.08 -32.61 -20.31
C ARG A 3 72.43 -31.38 -19.65
N SER A 4 72.38 -31.41 -18.31
CA SER A 4 72.15 -30.31 -17.36
C SER A 4 73.37 -29.34 -17.27
N PRO A 5 73.42 -28.26 -16.43
CA PRO A 5 73.42 -28.37 -14.95
C PRO A 5 72.88 -27.21 -14.06
N ARG A 6 72.29 -27.62 -12.91
CA ARG A 6 72.53 -27.24 -11.48
C ARG A 6 72.57 -25.76 -10.98
N ARG A 7 71.72 -25.48 -9.97
CA ARG A 7 72.01 -25.14 -8.53
C ARG A 7 70.65 -24.95 -7.79
N SER A 8 70.26 -25.63 -6.70
CA SER A 8 70.74 -25.66 -5.29
C SER A 8 70.58 -24.29 -4.60
N THR A 9 69.72 -24.04 -3.58
CA THR A 9 69.64 -24.62 -2.21
C THR A 9 68.25 -24.34 -1.56
N ARG A 10 67.54 -25.34 -1.01
CA ARG A 10 67.37 -25.67 0.44
C ARG A 10 67.06 -24.50 1.40
N GLY A 11 65.80 -24.42 1.83
CA GLY A 11 65.35 -23.79 3.09
C GLY A 11 64.56 -24.81 3.91
N ARG A 12 65.04 -25.10 5.12
CA ARG A 12 64.59 -26.18 6.03
C ARG A 12 63.61 -25.56 7.03
N ALA A 13 62.33 -25.96 7.03
CA ALA A 13 61.39 -25.58 8.09
C ALA A 13 61.49 -26.60 9.25
N LEU A 14 61.85 -26.11 10.42
CA LEU A 14 61.97 -26.84 11.68
C LEU A 14 60.58 -27.00 12.32
N ALA A 15 60.25 -28.23 12.72
CA ALA A 15 59.13 -28.49 13.61
C ALA A 15 59.47 -28.03 15.04
N PRO A 16 58.56 -27.35 15.76
CA PRO A 16 58.77 -27.05 17.18
C PRO A 16 58.50 -28.27 18.06
N SER A 17 59.43 -28.51 18.99
CA SER A 17 59.32 -29.49 20.08
C SER A 17 58.23 -29.11 21.10
N PRO A 18 57.65 -30.11 21.80
CA PRO A 18 56.69 -29.87 22.88
C PRO A 18 57.40 -29.31 24.12
N SER A 19 56.88 -28.20 24.64
CA SER A 19 57.33 -27.61 25.92
C SER A 19 56.72 -28.34 27.12
N PRO A 20 57.42 -28.41 28.27
CA PRO A 20 57.00 -29.17 29.45
C PRO A 20 55.83 -28.52 30.21
N PRO A 21 55.11 -29.30 31.05
CA PRO A 21 53.96 -28.80 31.80
C PRO A 21 54.40 -27.77 32.84
N ARG A 22 53.92 -26.52 32.68
CA ARG A 22 54.09 -25.47 33.69
C ARG A 22 53.17 -25.73 34.88
N GLN A 23 53.79 -25.75 36.05
CA GLN A 23 53.17 -25.84 37.36
C GLN A 23 52.14 -24.72 37.58
N ALA A 24 51.00 -25.10 38.17
CA ALA A 24 49.91 -24.21 38.53
C ALA A 24 50.33 -23.19 39.60
N PRO A 25 50.15 -21.89 39.39
CA PRO A 25 50.29 -20.90 40.45
C PRO A 25 49.03 -20.85 41.32
N SER A 26 49.25 -20.84 42.63
CA SER A 26 48.22 -20.70 43.68
C SER A 26 47.33 -19.46 43.50
N PRO A 27 46.06 -19.51 43.96
CA PRO A 27 45.08 -18.47 43.68
C PRO A 27 45.40 -17.20 44.47
N ARG A 28 45.94 -16.19 43.79
CA ARG A 28 45.97 -14.82 44.29
C ARG A 28 44.53 -14.27 44.26
N ARG A 29 44.00 -13.93 45.44
CA ARG A 29 42.74 -13.21 45.61
C ARG A 29 42.78 -11.91 44.81
N SER A 30 42.02 -11.85 43.72
CA SER A 30 41.79 -10.64 42.94
C SER A 30 41.05 -9.59 43.80
N PRO A 31 41.43 -8.30 43.72
CA PRO A 31 40.71 -7.24 44.40
C PRO A 31 39.28 -7.16 43.85
N ARG A 32 38.29 -7.11 44.75
CA ARG A 32 36.88 -6.90 44.44
C ARG A 32 36.75 -5.63 43.60
N ARG A 33 36.60 -5.81 42.29
CA ARG A 33 36.33 -4.73 41.33
C ARG A 33 34.92 -4.25 41.63
N SER A 34 34.83 -3.07 42.24
CA SER A 34 33.60 -2.31 42.44
C SER A 34 32.80 -2.32 41.14
N THR A 35 31.65 -3.02 41.16
CA THR A 35 30.62 -2.98 40.14
C THR A 35 29.96 -1.59 40.22
N ARG A 36 30.67 -0.56 39.74
CA ARG A 36 30.02 0.70 39.35
C ARG A 36 28.95 0.32 38.34
N GLY A 37 27.69 0.62 38.68
CA GLY A 37 26.50 0.27 37.92
C GLY A 37 26.72 0.59 36.45
N ARG A 38 26.89 -0.46 35.64
CA ARG A 38 26.76 -0.36 34.19
C ARG A 38 25.30 0.00 34.00
N ALA A 39 25.04 1.27 33.67
CA ALA A 39 23.70 1.71 33.30
C ALA A 39 23.18 0.68 32.30
N LEU A 40 22.07 0.02 32.65
CA LEU A 40 21.42 -0.94 31.77
C LEU A 40 21.20 -0.20 30.46
N GLU A 41 21.84 -0.66 29.39
CA GLU A 41 21.58 -0.12 28.06
C GLU A 41 20.06 -0.18 27.87
N PRO A 42 19.43 0.94 27.46
CA PRO A 42 17.99 0.94 27.23
C PRO A 42 17.65 -0.21 26.29
N PRO A 43 16.52 -0.92 26.51
CA PRO A 43 16.14 -2.01 25.65
C PRO A 43 16.14 -1.51 24.19
N PRO A 44 16.66 -2.31 23.23
CA PRO A 44 16.70 -1.91 21.84
C PRO A 44 15.29 -1.48 21.42
N GLN A 45 15.20 -0.28 20.85
CA GLN A 45 13.93 0.30 20.46
C GLN A 45 13.27 -0.65 19.45
N ALA A 46 12.15 -1.26 19.84
CA ALA A 46 11.44 -2.19 18.96
C ALA A 46 10.80 -1.40 17.82
N PHE A 47 11.38 -1.50 16.63
CA PHE A 47 10.77 -0.92 15.43
C PHE A 47 9.50 -1.68 15.06
N PRO A 48 8.46 -0.99 14.57
CA PRO A 48 7.31 -1.68 14.01
C PRO A 48 7.75 -2.55 12.82
N PRO A 49 7.04 -3.66 12.54
CA PRO A 49 7.30 -4.49 11.36
C PRO A 49 7.31 -3.65 10.08
N LEU A 50 8.19 -4.01 9.14
CA LEU A 50 8.27 -3.31 7.86
C LEU A 50 6.97 -3.50 7.07
N GLN A 51 6.42 -2.45 6.49
CA GLN A 51 5.25 -2.56 5.61
C GLN A 51 5.67 -2.33 4.15
N ILE A 52 5.30 -3.25 3.26
CA ILE A 52 5.59 -3.18 1.84
C ILE A 52 4.27 -3.08 1.09
N GLY A 53 4.07 -2.04 0.29
CA GLY A 53 2.88 -1.93 -0.56
C GLY A 53 2.82 -3.05 -1.60
N ALA A 54 1.64 -3.57 -1.92
CA ALA A 54 1.45 -4.56 -2.98
C ALA A 54 1.97 -4.03 -4.34
N SER A 55 1.80 -2.72 -4.60
CA SER A 55 2.36 -2.02 -5.76
C SER A 55 3.89 -1.88 -5.72
N GLN A 56 4.51 -2.00 -4.54
CA GLN A 56 5.96 -1.93 -4.36
C GLN A 56 6.64 -3.30 -4.48
N VAL A 57 5.88 -4.41 -4.47
CA VAL A 57 6.44 -5.77 -4.53
C VAL A 57 7.34 -5.93 -5.74
N GLY A 58 6.89 -5.51 -6.93
CA GLY A 58 7.69 -5.59 -8.16
C GLY A 58 9.02 -4.83 -8.09
N ALA A 59 9.03 -3.67 -7.42
CA ALA A 59 10.24 -2.89 -7.20
C ALA A 59 11.17 -3.54 -6.18
N CYS A 60 10.62 -4.01 -5.05
CA CYS A 60 11.37 -4.71 -4.01
C CYS A 60 12.05 -5.97 -4.53
N VAL A 61 11.46 -6.68 -5.50
CA VAL A 61 12.07 -7.90 -6.07
C VAL A 61 12.90 -7.66 -7.32
N GLY A 62 13.11 -6.40 -7.71
CA GLY A 62 14.02 -6.01 -8.81
C GLY A 62 13.46 -6.23 -10.22
N VAL A 63 12.13 -6.26 -10.41
CA VAL A 63 11.51 -6.46 -11.74
C VAL A 63 10.74 -5.23 -12.25
N HIS A 64 10.76 -4.12 -11.50
CA HIS A 64 10.17 -2.86 -11.92
C HIS A 64 11.26 -1.91 -12.44
N PRO A 65 11.51 -1.83 -13.77
CA PRO A 65 12.65 -1.09 -14.33
C PRO A 65 12.57 0.42 -14.10
N TYR A 66 11.36 0.95 -13.87
CA TYR A 66 11.11 2.38 -13.66
C TYR A 66 10.99 2.77 -12.18
N ALA A 67 11.23 1.84 -11.25
CA ALA A 67 11.08 2.16 -9.84
C ALA A 67 12.30 2.94 -9.36
N ASP A 68 12.07 4.03 -8.65
CA ASP A 68 13.16 4.73 -7.97
C ASP A 68 13.51 3.97 -6.68
N VAL A 69 14.52 3.10 -6.78
CA VAL A 69 15.01 2.28 -5.67
C VAL A 69 15.43 3.16 -4.49
N ASP A 70 15.93 4.37 -4.74
CA ASP A 70 16.32 5.30 -3.70
C ASP A 70 15.11 5.76 -2.86
N GLU A 71 14.10 6.33 -3.53
CA GLU A 71 12.85 6.77 -2.89
C GLU A 71 12.14 5.61 -2.17
N LEU A 72 12.13 4.41 -2.78
CA LEU A 72 11.58 3.21 -2.17
C LEU A 72 12.29 2.86 -0.86
N TRP A 73 13.62 2.72 -0.88
CA TRP A 73 14.39 2.31 0.29
C TRP A 73 14.36 3.37 1.38
N HIS A 74 14.44 4.66 1.03
CA HIS A 74 14.29 5.75 1.99
C HIS A 74 12.94 5.67 2.71
N GLY A 75 11.84 5.48 1.96
CA GLY A 75 10.51 5.30 2.52
C GLY A 75 10.37 4.04 3.37
N LEU A 76 11.07 2.95 3.02
CA LEU A 76 11.10 1.72 3.81
C LEU A 76 11.95 1.88 5.08
N ILE A 77 13.05 2.62 5.08
CA ILE A 77 13.88 2.84 6.28
C ILE A 77 13.13 3.74 7.28
N TYR A 78 12.59 4.86 6.82
CA TYR A 78 11.97 5.90 7.66
C TYR A 78 10.43 5.85 7.64
N GLN A 79 9.87 4.64 7.58
CA GLN A 79 8.42 4.43 7.48
C GLN A 79 7.64 4.81 8.76
N GLY A 80 6.49 5.46 8.57
CA GLY A 80 5.52 5.75 9.62
C GLY A 80 5.99 6.79 10.64
N ALA A 81 5.25 6.97 11.72
CA ALA A 81 5.58 7.98 12.74
C ALA A 81 6.93 7.72 13.44
N ALA A 82 7.23 6.45 13.73
CA ALA A 82 8.51 6.05 14.32
C ALA A 82 9.68 6.30 13.36
N GLY A 83 9.52 5.97 12.08
CA GLY A 83 10.52 6.24 11.05
C GLY A 83 10.74 7.73 10.81
N ALA A 84 9.68 8.56 10.80
CA ALA A 84 9.81 10.01 10.68
C ALA A 84 10.49 10.65 11.91
N ALA A 85 10.31 10.09 13.11
CA ALA A 85 11.07 10.50 14.29
C ALA A 85 12.55 10.11 14.17
N LEU A 86 12.83 8.92 13.63
CA LEU A 86 14.17 8.42 13.37
C LEU A 86 14.91 9.28 12.34
N GLU A 87 14.24 9.63 11.23
CA GLU A 87 14.79 10.48 10.17
C GLU A 87 15.18 11.85 10.72
N ARG A 88 14.32 12.46 11.53
CA ARG A 88 14.61 13.75 12.20
C ARG A 88 15.83 13.64 13.10
N ALA A 89 15.91 12.61 13.93
CA ALA A 89 17.06 12.39 14.81
C ALA A 89 18.36 12.17 14.04
N ASP A 90 18.31 11.43 12.93
CA ASP A 90 19.49 11.19 12.08
C ASP A 90 19.89 12.46 11.30
N ALA A 91 18.92 13.26 10.83
CA ALA A 91 19.18 14.56 10.20
C ALA A 91 19.78 15.57 11.18
N ASP A 92 19.23 15.71 12.39
CA ASP A 92 19.73 16.58 13.45
C ASP A 92 21.18 16.20 13.81
N ALA A 93 21.49 14.90 13.88
CA ALA A 93 22.83 14.41 14.17
C ALA A 93 23.83 14.70 13.03
N LEU A 94 23.35 14.86 11.80
CA LEU A 94 24.13 15.29 10.63
C LEU A 94 24.21 16.82 10.50
N GLY A 95 23.53 17.58 11.38
CA GLY A 95 23.41 19.02 11.26
C GLY A 95 22.55 19.46 10.06
N ALA A 96 21.68 18.57 9.57
CA ALA A 96 20.77 18.82 8.47
C ALA A 96 19.36 19.12 8.99
N SER A 97 18.62 19.98 8.29
CA SER A 97 17.20 20.20 8.52
C SER A 97 16.38 19.39 7.51
N LEU A 98 15.38 18.65 7.99
CA LEU A 98 14.39 18.04 7.09
C LEU A 98 13.37 19.07 6.66
N GLU A 99 13.09 19.10 5.36
CA GLU A 99 12.00 19.85 4.77
C GLU A 99 11.13 18.86 4.00
N THR A 100 9.83 18.83 4.29
CA THR A 100 8.88 18.05 3.47
C THR A 100 8.70 18.70 2.11
N ARG A 101 8.29 17.92 1.10
CA ARG A 101 8.00 18.47 -0.24
C ARG A 101 6.96 19.60 -0.20
N ASP A 102 5.95 19.49 0.66
CA ASP A 102 4.92 20.53 0.82
C ASP A 102 5.48 21.79 1.48
N GLU A 103 6.38 21.64 2.47
CA GLU A 103 7.07 22.76 3.09
C GLU A 103 8.02 23.46 2.12
N ALA A 104 8.76 22.70 1.31
CA ALA A 104 9.63 23.22 0.25
C ALA A 104 8.82 24.03 -0.76
N VAL A 105 7.72 23.46 -1.27
CA VAL A 105 6.79 24.16 -2.18
C VAL A 105 6.19 25.39 -1.51
N ALA A 106 5.78 25.31 -0.25
CA ALA A 106 5.27 26.45 0.49
C ALA A 106 6.33 27.54 0.67
N ARG A 107 7.60 27.18 0.91
CA ARG A 107 8.73 28.10 1.00
C ARG A 107 8.97 28.80 -0.33
N ILE A 108 9.03 28.06 -1.42
CA ILE A 108 9.17 28.60 -2.78
C ILE A 108 8.03 29.60 -3.07
N LEU A 109 6.78 29.22 -2.78
CA LEU A 109 5.61 30.07 -3.02
C LEU A 109 5.54 31.28 -2.08
N ARG A 110 6.05 31.21 -0.84
CA ARG A 110 6.16 32.35 0.07
C ARG A 110 7.10 33.42 -0.50
N ASN A 111 8.21 33.00 -1.11
CA ASN A 111 9.20 33.89 -1.71
C ASN A 111 8.76 34.42 -3.09
N ALA A 112 7.88 33.69 -3.76
CA ALA A 112 7.36 34.08 -5.06
C ALA A 112 6.49 35.36 -5.02
N SER A 113 6.25 35.99 -6.17
CA SER A 113 5.32 37.12 -6.26
C SER A 113 3.86 36.67 -6.12
N ALA A 114 2.98 37.63 -5.84
CA ALA A 114 1.53 37.39 -5.81
C ALA A 114 0.98 36.92 -7.18
N GLU A 115 1.67 37.23 -8.28
CA GLU A 115 1.32 36.71 -9.60
C GLU A 115 1.65 35.22 -9.73
N THR A 116 2.90 34.81 -9.45
CA THR A 116 3.32 33.40 -9.45
C THR A 116 2.39 32.55 -8.59
N ARG A 117 2.13 32.99 -7.34
CA ARG A 117 1.21 32.29 -6.41
C ARG A 117 -0.19 32.12 -6.99
N ARG A 118 -0.74 33.18 -7.61
CA ARG A 118 -2.08 33.11 -8.22
C ARG A 118 -2.11 32.16 -9.41
N THR A 119 -1.07 32.15 -10.25
CA THR A 119 -0.99 31.24 -11.40
C THR A 119 -0.88 29.80 -10.96
N VAL A 120 -0.01 29.48 -10.00
CA VAL A 120 0.11 28.13 -9.44
C VAL A 120 -1.19 27.70 -8.75
N ALA A 121 -1.83 28.57 -7.97
CA ALA A 121 -3.12 28.28 -7.36
C ALA A 121 -4.22 28.04 -8.40
N THR A 122 -4.22 28.80 -9.51
CA THR A 122 -5.16 28.61 -10.62
C THR A 122 -4.92 27.27 -11.32
N ALA A 123 -3.65 26.92 -11.57
CA ALA A 123 -3.27 25.64 -12.17
C ALA A 123 -3.65 24.46 -11.27
N ARG A 124 -3.41 24.58 -9.96
CA ARG A 124 -3.91 23.63 -8.94
C ARG A 124 -5.42 23.48 -9.07
N LEU A 125 -6.20 24.55 -8.97
CA LEU A 125 -7.67 24.44 -9.04
C LEU A 125 -8.14 23.78 -10.35
N ALA A 126 -7.52 24.13 -11.48
CA ALA A 126 -7.81 23.53 -12.77
C ALA A 126 -7.51 22.03 -12.80
N GLY A 127 -6.34 21.60 -12.28
CA GLY A 127 -5.95 20.20 -12.21
C GLY A 127 -6.72 19.38 -11.18
N LEU A 128 -7.05 19.97 -10.04
CA LEU A 128 -7.63 19.28 -8.88
C LEU A 128 -9.14 19.05 -8.99
N SER A 129 -9.88 19.99 -9.59
CA SER A 129 -11.36 19.99 -9.57
C SER A 129 -12.01 20.08 -10.94
N GLY A 130 -11.26 20.53 -11.95
CA GLY A 130 -11.79 20.79 -13.29
C GLY A 130 -11.28 19.83 -14.37
N ALA A 131 -10.25 19.03 -14.09
CA ALA A 131 -9.62 18.23 -15.13
C ALA A 131 -10.51 17.04 -15.53
N THR A 132 -11.01 17.08 -16.75
CA THR A 132 -11.85 16.03 -17.36
C THR A 132 -11.10 15.29 -18.47
N SER A 133 -9.87 15.70 -18.76
CA SER A 133 -9.03 15.16 -19.83
C SER A 133 -7.54 15.31 -19.48
N THR A 134 -6.64 14.55 -20.11
CA THR A 134 -5.19 14.77 -19.91
C THR A 134 -4.79 16.14 -20.45
N ARG A 135 -5.51 16.67 -21.45
CA ARG A 135 -5.28 18.03 -21.96
C ARG A 135 -5.44 19.08 -20.87
N ASP A 136 -6.41 18.92 -19.98
CA ASP A 136 -6.60 19.83 -18.83
C ASP A 136 -5.42 19.73 -17.84
N ILE A 137 -4.92 18.51 -17.60
CA ILE A 137 -3.75 18.29 -16.75
C ILE A 137 -2.48 18.85 -17.38
N LYS A 138 -2.23 18.59 -18.67
CA LYS A 138 -1.10 19.17 -19.41
C LYS A 138 -1.15 20.70 -19.38
N ARG A 139 -2.35 21.28 -19.54
CA ARG A 139 -2.53 22.73 -19.41
C ARG A 139 -2.19 23.22 -18.01
N ALA A 140 -2.61 22.53 -16.96
CA ALA A 140 -2.23 22.86 -15.59
C ALA A 140 -0.72 22.75 -15.37
N GLU A 141 -0.09 21.68 -15.86
CA GLU A 141 1.35 21.45 -15.80
C GLU A 141 2.12 22.58 -16.50
N MET A 142 1.75 22.94 -17.72
CA MET A 142 2.35 24.04 -18.47
C MET A 142 2.17 25.39 -17.75
N LEU A 143 1.01 25.63 -17.13
CA LEU A 143 0.79 26.85 -16.35
C LEU A 143 1.70 26.92 -15.12
N VAL A 144 1.97 25.79 -14.46
CA VAL A 144 2.92 25.74 -13.35
C VAL A 144 4.35 25.94 -13.85
N ALA A 145 4.76 25.24 -14.91
CA ALA A 145 6.09 25.37 -15.50
C ALA A 145 6.36 26.82 -15.93
N ALA A 146 5.46 27.43 -16.69
CA ALA A 146 5.58 28.83 -17.11
C ALA A 146 5.61 29.80 -15.91
N ALA A 147 4.84 29.53 -14.85
CA ALA A 147 4.89 30.34 -13.64
C ALA A 147 6.23 30.21 -12.90
N ALA A 148 6.78 28.99 -12.84
CA ALA A 148 8.06 28.70 -12.23
C ALA A 148 9.23 29.35 -13.01
N ASP A 149 9.25 29.25 -14.35
CA ASP A 149 10.24 29.90 -15.20
C ASP A 149 10.18 31.43 -15.09
N ALA A 150 8.98 31.99 -15.05
CA ALA A 150 8.80 33.42 -14.86
C ALA A 150 9.27 33.88 -13.47
N ALA A 151 9.12 33.03 -12.44
CA ALA A 151 9.66 33.29 -11.10
C ALA A 151 11.19 33.26 -11.09
N VAL A 152 11.82 32.33 -11.81
CA VAL A 152 13.28 32.31 -12.02
C VAL A 152 13.76 33.58 -12.73
N ALA A 153 13.09 33.98 -13.81
CA ALA A 153 13.45 35.18 -14.57
C ALA A 153 13.36 36.47 -13.74
N ARG A 154 12.50 36.48 -12.72
CA ARG A 154 12.36 37.59 -11.76
C ARG A 154 13.28 37.46 -10.53
N GLY A 155 14.05 36.38 -10.41
CA GLY A 155 14.92 36.11 -9.26
C GLY A 155 14.15 35.77 -7.98
N GLU A 156 12.92 35.27 -8.09
CA GLU A 156 12.08 34.86 -6.95
C GLU A 156 12.45 33.48 -6.40
N CYS A 157 13.00 32.61 -7.25
CA CYS A 157 13.50 31.28 -6.92
C CYS A 157 14.66 30.87 -7.85
N SER A 158 15.42 29.88 -7.41
CA SER A 158 16.44 29.19 -8.23
C SER A 158 15.80 28.28 -9.28
N LYS A 159 16.61 27.80 -10.24
CA LYS A 159 16.16 26.87 -11.28
C LYS A 159 15.76 25.52 -10.68
N GLU A 160 16.50 25.09 -9.67
CA GLU A 160 16.28 23.85 -8.93
C GLU A 160 14.95 23.89 -8.17
N GLU A 161 14.68 25.00 -7.48
CA GLU A 161 13.40 25.24 -6.80
C GLU A 161 12.22 25.31 -7.79
N ALA A 162 12.41 25.93 -8.95
CA ALA A 162 11.39 25.96 -10.00
C ALA A 162 11.06 24.56 -10.53
N ALA A 163 12.08 23.73 -10.76
CA ALA A 163 11.92 22.34 -11.17
C ALA A 163 11.24 21.50 -10.08
N GLU A 164 11.59 21.72 -8.81
CA GLU A 164 10.95 21.06 -7.67
C GLU A 164 9.47 21.41 -7.58
N LEU A 165 9.13 22.70 -7.68
CA LEU A 165 7.74 23.19 -7.70
C LEU A 165 6.97 22.56 -8.86
N ALA A 166 7.49 22.62 -10.09
CA ALA A 166 6.83 22.07 -11.26
C ALA A 166 6.59 20.55 -11.13
N ASN A 167 7.61 19.80 -10.70
CA ASN A 167 7.50 18.35 -10.52
C ASN A 167 6.48 17.98 -9.41
N HIS A 168 6.47 18.73 -8.30
CA HIS A 168 5.52 18.49 -7.22
C HIS A 168 4.07 18.71 -7.68
N GLU A 169 3.77 19.85 -8.29
CA GLU A 169 2.42 20.15 -8.78
C GLU A 169 1.96 19.17 -9.86
N ARG A 170 2.87 18.79 -10.74
CA ARG A 170 2.63 17.78 -11.76
C ARG A 170 2.19 16.47 -11.12
N LYS A 171 2.97 15.94 -10.16
CA LYS A 171 2.62 14.71 -9.43
C LYS A 171 1.26 14.84 -8.74
N ALA A 172 0.98 15.96 -8.07
CA ALA A 172 -0.30 16.21 -7.41
C ALA A 172 -1.49 16.19 -8.39
N CYS A 173 -1.35 16.80 -9.56
CA CYS A 173 -2.36 16.79 -10.61
C CYS A 173 -2.60 15.37 -11.16
N TYR A 174 -1.54 14.61 -11.44
CA TYR A 174 -1.65 13.26 -12.00
C TYR A 174 -2.30 12.26 -11.03
N THR A 175 -1.95 12.30 -9.75
CA THR A 175 -2.50 11.40 -8.73
C THR A 175 -4.02 11.52 -8.66
N ARG A 176 -4.55 12.74 -8.53
CA ARG A 176 -6.01 12.93 -8.43
C ARG A 176 -6.73 12.64 -9.73
N PHE A 177 -6.12 13.01 -10.86
CA PHE A 177 -6.63 12.65 -12.17
C PHE A 177 -6.65 11.13 -12.36
N GLY A 178 -5.75 10.36 -11.72
CA GLY A 178 -5.78 8.90 -11.72
C GLY A 178 -7.06 8.35 -11.08
N THR A 179 -7.32 8.78 -9.85
CA THR A 179 -8.47 8.35 -9.04
C THR A 179 -9.82 8.68 -9.69
N ALA A 180 -9.95 9.85 -10.32
CA ALA A 180 -11.17 10.24 -11.01
C ALA A 180 -11.53 9.32 -12.19
N PHE A 181 -10.54 8.68 -12.82
CA PHE A 181 -10.71 7.85 -14.01
C PHE A 181 -10.84 6.35 -13.70
N GLU A 182 -10.46 5.92 -12.51
CA GLU A 182 -10.64 4.55 -12.03
C GLU A 182 -12.10 4.11 -12.18
N ARG A 183 -13.06 4.93 -11.70
CA ARG A 183 -14.49 4.61 -11.83
C ARG A 183 -14.95 4.46 -13.29
N SER A 184 -14.52 5.35 -14.17
CA SER A 184 -14.90 5.26 -15.59
C SER A 184 -14.31 4.01 -16.25
N ALA A 185 -13.11 3.59 -15.85
CA ALA A 185 -12.49 2.36 -16.34
C ALA A 185 -13.22 1.11 -15.81
N LEU A 186 -13.67 1.12 -14.55
CA LEU A 186 -14.52 0.07 -13.98
C LEU A 186 -15.86 -0.02 -14.73
N ASP A 187 -16.55 1.10 -14.97
CA ASP A 187 -17.81 1.10 -15.74
C ASP A 187 -17.60 0.52 -17.16
N ALA A 188 -16.46 0.81 -17.79
CA ALA A 188 -16.11 0.28 -19.10
C ALA A 188 -15.77 -1.22 -19.04
N TYR A 189 -15.13 -1.69 -17.96
CA TYR A 189 -14.92 -3.10 -17.68
C TYR A 189 -16.24 -3.85 -17.51
N GLU A 190 -17.21 -3.31 -16.75
CA GLU A 190 -18.52 -3.94 -16.56
C GLU A 190 -19.26 -4.08 -17.88
N ARG A 191 -19.24 -3.04 -18.73
CA ARG A 191 -19.82 -3.09 -20.08
C ARG A 191 -19.13 -4.11 -20.98
N ALA A 192 -17.81 -4.23 -20.89
CA ALA A 192 -17.03 -5.12 -21.76
C ALA A 192 -17.16 -6.61 -21.36
N THR A 193 -17.30 -6.90 -20.07
CA THR A 193 -17.28 -8.27 -19.55
C THR A 193 -18.64 -8.78 -19.10
N GLY A 194 -19.61 -7.89 -18.90
CA GLY A 194 -20.91 -8.21 -18.29
C GLY A 194 -20.83 -8.52 -16.78
N ARG A 195 -19.66 -8.33 -16.15
CA ARG A 195 -19.43 -8.61 -14.73
C ARG A 195 -19.51 -7.33 -13.92
N ALA A 196 -20.11 -7.40 -12.73
CA ALA A 196 -20.11 -6.29 -11.80
C ALA A 196 -18.70 -6.06 -11.22
N ALA A 197 -18.31 -4.80 -11.04
CA ALA A 197 -17.08 -4.37 -10.43
C ALA A 197 -17.42 -3.50 -9.21
N VAL A 198 -17.33 -4.09 -8.02
CA VAL A 198 -17.62 -3.40 -6.76
C VAL A 198 -16.31 -2.86 -6.21
N ALA A 199 -16.20 -1.55 -6.08
CA ALA A 199 -15.04 -0.91 -5.46
C ALA A 199 -14.76 -1.53 -4.08
N ASP A 200 -13.50 -1.87 -3.80
CA ASP A 200 -13.11 -2.53 -2.55
C ASP A 200 -12.12 -1.67 -1.75
N GLU A 201 -12.66 -0.82 -0.88
CA GLU A 201 -11.84 0.06 -0.06
C GLU A 201 -11.16 -0.67 1.12
N ARG A 202 -11.34 -1.99 1.25
CA ARG A 202 -10.72 -2.75 2.33
C ARG A 202 -9.21 -2.78 2.16
N ARG A 203 -8.52 -2.41 3.24
CA ARG A 203 -7.08 -2.63 3.36
C ARG A 203 -6.80 -4.12 3.54
N LEU A 204 -6.09 -4.71 2.58
CA LEU A 204 -5.58 -6.07 2.70
C LEU A 204 -4.25 -6.05 3.45
N GLU A 205 -4.03 -7.03 4.33
CA GLU A 205 -2.76 -7.23 5.02
C GLU A 205 -2.31 -8.70 4.95
N TRP A 206 -1.02 -8.91 4.70
CA TRP A 206 -0.40 -10.24 4.74
C TRP A 206 0.92 -10.18 5.49
N ARG A 207 0.96 -10.82 6.65
CA ARG A 207 2.07 -10.75 7.60
C ARG A 207 3.02 -11.92 7.41
N PHE A 208 4.30 -11.66 7.57
CA PHE A 208 5.38 -12.63 7.44
C PHE A 208 6.26 -12.58 8.69
N TYR A 209 6.54 -13.75 9.25
CA TYR A 209 7.27 -13.91 10.50
C TYR A 209 8.68 -14.45 10.23
N ARG A 210 9.58 -14.22 11.20
CA ARG A 210 11.00 -14.62 11.12
C ARG A 210 11.21 -16.13 11.06
N ASP A 211 10.32 -16.91 11.65
CA ASP A 211 10.35 -18.38 11.66
C ASP A 211 9.97 -19.00 10.30
N GLY A 212 9.62 -18.18 9.31
CA GLY A 212 9.17 -18.62 7.99
C GLY A 212 7.65 -18.66 7.84
N GLY A 213 6.89 -18.54 8.95
CA GLY A 213 5.44 -18.51 8.92
C GLY A 213 4.88 -17.26 8.24
N ASP A 214 3.63 -17.35 7.78
CA ASP A 214 2.90 -16.25 7.20
C ASP A 214 1.39 -16.31 7.55
N THR A 215 0.74 -15.15 7.62
CA THR A 215 -0.67 -15.05 7.94
C THR A 215 -1.32 -13.93 7.14
N VAL A 216 -2.24 -14.29 6.23
CA VAL A 216 -3.12 -13.31 5.59
C VAL A 216 -4.21 -12.88 6.56
N VAL A 217 -4.46 -11.57 6.68
CA VAL A 217 -5.59 -10.98 7.39
C VAL A 217 -6.52 -10.31 6.37
N LEU A 218 -7.60 -11.00 5.97
CA LEU A 218 -8.52 -10.55 4.92
C LEU A 218 -9.62 -9.63 5.40
N ASP A 219 -9.88 -9.66 6.69
CA ASP A 219 -10.81 -8.79 7.38
C ASP A 219 -10.51 -8.97 8.87
N ALA A 220 -9.81 -8.01 9.46
CA ALA A 220 -9.48 -8.07 10.89
C ALA A 220 -10.75 -8.29 11.75
N LYS A 221 -11.92 -7.80 11.31
CA LYS A 221 -13.18 -8.02 12.03
C LYS A 221 -13.68 -9.45 11.88
N LYS A 222 -13.62 -10.07 10.69
CA LYS A 222 -14.00 -11.49 10.54
C LYS A 222 -13.01 -12.43 11.23
N HIS A 223 -11.71 -12.16 11.13
CA HIS A 223 -10.70 -12.91 11.87
C HIS A 223 -10.92 -12.79 13.38
N ALA A 224 -11.11 -11.57 13.90
CA ALA A 224 -11.44 -11.36 15.30
C ALA A 224 -12.77 -12.03 15.69
N ALA A 225 -13.77 -12.07 14.80
CA ALA A 225 -15.03 -12.77 15.04
C ALA A 225 -14.83 -14.29 15.11
N VAL A 226 -13.99 -14.86 14.24
CA VAL A 226 -13.65 -16.29 14.25
C VAL A 226 -12.84 -16.65 15.49
N GLU A 227 -11.82 -15.86 15.84
CA GLU A 227 -11.05 -16.01 17.07
C GLU A 227 -11.97 -15.91 18.30
N LYS A 228 -12.89 -14.93 18.33
CA LYS A 228 -13.90 -14.79 19.39
C LYS A 228 -14.84 -16.00 19.47
N ARG A 229 -15.17 -16.65 18.34
CA ARG A 229 -15.96 -17.89 18.32
C ARG A 229 -15.16 -19.07 18.89
N VAL A 230 -13.86 -19.17 18.61
CA VAL A 230 -12.98 -20.17 19.23
C VAL A 230 -12.88 -19.93 20.74
N ASP A 231 -12.68 -18.68 21.17
CA ASP A 231 -12.60 -18.30 22.59
C ASP A 231 -13.92 -18.59 23.33
N ALA A 232 -15.04 -18.21 22.71
CA ALA A 232 -16.37 -18.51 23.25
C ALA A 232 -16.62 -20.02 23.34
N PHE A 233 -16.14 -20.81 22.36
CA PHE A 233 -16.18 -22.26 22.45
C PHE A 233 -15.34 -22.78 23.60
N VAL A 234 -14.10 -22.32 23.76
CA VAL A 234 -13.23 -22.71 24.88
C VAL A 234 -13.85 -22.37 26.23
N ALA A 235 -14.56 -21.24 26.35
CA ALA A 235 -15.28 -20.85 27.56
C ALA A 235 -16.62 -21.58 27.77
N SER A 236 -17.20 -22.18 26.72
CA SER A 236 -18.49 -22.88 26.80
C SER A 236 -18.37 -24.31 27.37
N ASP A 237 -19.49 -24.94 27.74
CA ASP A 237 -19.50 -26.37 28.08
C ASP A 237 -19.65 -27.28 26.84
N ALA A 238 -19.65 -26.73 25.62
CA ALA A 238 -19.77 -27.52 24.41
C ALA A 238 -18.53 -28.42 24.23
N PRO A 239 -18.69 -29.73 23.95
CA PRO A 239 -17.57 -30.65 23.74
C PRO A 239 -16.90 -30.45 22.37
N GLU A 240 -17.63 -29.89 21.41
CA GLU A 240 -17.21 -29.78 20.02
C GLU A 240 -17.76 -28.49 19.36
N LEU A 241 -16.98 -27.92 18.45
CA LEU A 241 -17.37 -26.80 17.60
C LEU A 241 -17.01 -27.10 16.15
N CYS A 242 -18.02 -27.08 15.29
CA CYS A 242 -17.86 -27.18 13.84
C CYS A 242 -17.99 -25.80 13.22
N LEU A 243 -16.96 -25.34 12.51
CA LEU A 243 -16.97 -24.08 11.79
C LEU A 243 -16.83 -24.32 10.27
N GLU A 244 -17.79 -23.81 9.52
CA GLU A 244 -17.65 -23.59 8.07
C GLU A 244 -16.91 -22.26 7.88
N LEU A 245 -15.66 -22.34 7.46
CA LEU A 245 -14.75 -21.21 7.37
C LEU A 245 -14.10 -21.17 5.99
N SER A 246 -13.89 -19.97 5.47
CA SER A 246 -12.98 -19.78 4.34
C SER A 246 -11.56 -20.28 4.71
N PRO A 247 -10.68 -20.56 3.72
CA PRO A 247 -9.32 -20.99 3.99
C PRO A 247 -8.53 -20.06 4.93
N ALA A 248 -8.72 -18.73 4.81
CA ALA A 248 -8.06 -17.74 5.66
C ALA A 248 -8.58 -17.76 7.11
N GLU A 249 -9.90 -17.78 7.29
CA GLU A 249 -10.55 -17.89 8.60
C GLU A 249 -10.20 -19.20 9.30
N ARG A 250 -10.09 -20.30 8.55
CA ARG A 250 -9.66 -21.60 9.08
C ARG A 250 -8.23 -21.56 9.61
N ARG A 251 -7.32 -20.90 8.90
CA ARG A 251 -5.94 -20.69 9.39
C ARG A 251 -5.94 -19.84 10.66
N ALA A 252 -6.78 -18.81 10.75
CA ALA A 252 -6.95 -18.02 11.97
C ALA A 252 -7.48 -18.87 13.14
N ALA A 253 -8.51 -19.68 12.90
CA ALA A 253 -9.07 -20.56 13.91
C ALA A 253 -8.09 -21.66 14.36
N HIS A 254 -7.30 -22.25 13.45
CA HIS A 254 -6.23 -23.20 13.79
C HIS A 254 -5.18 -22.55 14.70
N ARG A 255 -4.62 -21.40 14.30
CA ARG A 255 -3.65 -20.66 15.14
C ARG A 255 -4.22 -20.30 16.51
N ARG A 256 -5.50 -19.90 16.56
CA ARG A 256 -6.14 -19.60 17.84
C ARG A 256 -6.36 -20.85 18.68
N ALA A 257 -6.68 -21.98 18.07
CA ALA A 257 -6.80 -23.27 18.75
C ALA A 257 -5.46 -23.74 19.33
N GLU A 258 -4.35 -23.55 18.62
CA GLU A 258 -2.98 -23.89 19.07
C GLU A 258 -2.57 -23.11 20.35
N ALA A 259 -3.18 -21.95 20.61
CA ALA A 259 -2.97 -21.20 21.84
C ALA A 259 -3.64 -21.83 23.08
N TYR A 260 -4.45 -22.88 22.91
CA TYR A 260 -5.12 -23.60 23.99
C TYR A 260 -4.58 -25.02 24.11
N PRO A 261 -3.65 -25.29 25.05
CA PRO A 261 -3.07 -26.61 25.24
C PRO A 261 -4.14 -27.70 25.42
N GLY A 262 -4.06 -28.74 24.61
CA GLY A 262 -4.99 -29.88 24.64
C GLY A 262 -6.26 -29.70 23.81
N LEU A 263 -6.50 -28.56 23.16
CA LEU A 263 -7.60 -28.40 22.21
C LEU A 263 -7.28 -29.19 20.93
N GLU A 264 -8.04 -30.22 20.63
CA GLU A 264 -7.87 -30.99 19.40
C GLU A 264 -8.51 -30.23 18.23
N HIS A 265 -7.83 -30.16 17.10
CA HIS A 265 -8.35 -29.52 15.90
C HIS A 265 -8.09 -30.37 14.65
N ALA A 266 -9.14 -30.58 13.85
CA ALA A 266 -9.09 -31.35 12.62
C ALA A 266 -9.82 -30.62 11.49
N SER A 267 -9.33 -30.77 10.26
CA SER A 267 -10.06 -30.30 9.07
C SER A 267 -10.68 -31.49 8.35
N GLU A 268 -12.00 -31.58 8.35
CA GLU A 268 -12.74 -32.65 7.67
C GLU A 268 -13.26 -32.14 6.32
N GLY A 269 -13.23 -32.99 5.27
CA GLY A 269 -13.71 -32.66 3.92
C GLY A 269 -12.61 -32.39 2.88
N ARG A 270 -13.03 -32.16 1.61
CA ARG A 270 -12.14 -31.83 0.47
C ARG A 270 -12.50 -30.46 -0.11
N GLY A 271 -11.50 -29.72 -0.58
CA GLY A 271 -11.71 -28.45 -1.29
C GLY A 271 -12.27 -27.33 -0.41
N ALA A 272 -13.18 -26.53 -0.98
CA ALA A 272 -13.82 -25.38 -0.33
C ALA A 272 -14.76 -25.78 0.82
N ASP A 273 -15.33 -27.00 0.77
CA ASP A 273 -16.29 -27.52 1.76
C ASP A 273 -15.62 -28.07 3.03
N ARG A 274 -14.32 -27.81 3.23
CA ARG A 274 -13.67 -28.28 4.45
C ARG A 274 -14.32 -27.62 5.66
N ARG A 275 -14.64 -28.39 6.69
CA ARG A 275 -15.08 -27.90 7.99
C ARG A 275 -13.92 -27.96 8.98
N LEU A 276 -13.80 -26.94 9.84
CA LEU A 276 -12.91 -27.01 10.99
C LEU A 276 -13.67 -27.59 12.17
N MET A 277 -13.16 -28.69 12.70
CA MET A 277 -13.67 -29.35 13.88
C MET A 277 -12.71 -29.06 15.03
N LEU A 278 -13.21 -28.41 16.08
CA LEU A 278 -12.50 -28.21 17.33
C LEU A 278 -13.15 -29.09 18.40
N ARG A 279 -12.35 -29.90 19.09
CA ARG A 279 -12.82 -30.79 20.16
C ARG A 279 -12.07 -30.50 21.44
N LYS A 280 -12.82 -30.36 22.52
CA LYS A 280 -12.22 -30.39 23.85
C LYS A 280 -11.88 -31.83 24.19
N PRO A 281 -10.74 -32.07 24.86
CA PRO A 281 -10.46 -33.40 25.40
C PRO A 281 -11.61 -33.73 26.35
N ARG A 282 -12.07 -34.99 26.31
CA ARG A 282 -13.14 -35.44 27.20
C ARG A 282 -12.74 -35.11 28.64
N THR A 283 -13.64 -34.48 29.38
CA THR A 283 -13.45 -34.21 30.79
C THR A 283 -13.11 -35.54 31.47
N GLY A 284 -11.90 -35.62 32.00
CA GLY A 284 -11.38 -36.80 32.68
C GLY A 284 -10.87 -36.43 34.04
N TRP A 285 -10.82 -37.42 34.92
CA TRP A 285 -10.29 -37.28 36.26
C TRP A 285 -8.78 -37.45 36.20
N PHE A 286 -7.99 -36.53 36.73
CA PHE A 286 -6.53 -36.67 36.76
C PHE A 286 -6.09 -37.01 38.17
N VAL A 287 -5.29 -38.07 38.32
CA VAL A 287 -4.60 -38.34 39.58
C VAL A 287 -3.41 -37.41 39.68
N GLU A 288 -3.22 -36.80 40.84
CA GLU A 288 -2.06 -35.96 41.11
C GLU A 288 -0.77 -36.80 40.96
N GLY A 289 0.04 -36.48 39.93
CA GLY A 289 1.25 -37.23 39.56
C GLY A 289 1.06 -38.39 38.57
N GLY A 290 -0.14 -38.58 38.00
CA GLY A 290 -0.44 -39.63 37.01
C GLY A 290 -0.36 -39.17 35.54
N ASP A 291 0.01 -40.11 34.66
CA ASP A 291 0.09 -39.91 33.22
C ASP A 291 -1.28 -40.07 32.54
N GLY A 292 -2.16 -39.08 32.71
CA GLY A 292 -3.33 -38.89 31.85
C GLY A 292 -4.70 -38.91 32.53
N PRO A 293 -5.77 -38.65 31.74
CA PRO A 293 -7.14 -38.61 32.22
C PRO A 293 -7.71 -40.01 32.46
N LEU A 294 -8.40 -40.17 33.58
CA LEU A 294 -9.20 -41.34 33.91
C LEU A 294 -10.66 -41.13 33.46
N SER A 295 -11.31 -42.22 33.09
CA SER A 295 -12.76 -42.29 32.93
C SER A 295 -13.49 -42.19 34.28
N ASP A 296 -14.78 -41.87 34.26
CA ASP A 296 -15.61 -41.82 35.49
C ASP A 296 -15.61 -43.17 36.25
N GLY A 297 -15.53 -44.29 35.52
CA GLY A 297 -15.44 -45.63 36.10
C GLY A 297 -14.11 -45.89 36.78
N GLU A 298 -13.00 -45.48 36.16
CA GLU A 298 -11.65 -45.60 36.74
C GLU A 298 -11.44 -44.66 37.92
N ALA A 299 -12.02 -43.46 37.88
CA ALA A 299 -11.99 -42.52 39.00
C ALA A 299 -12.75 -43.08 40.21
N SER A 300 -13.87 -43.76 39.97
CA SER A 300 -14.69 -44.37 41.02
C SER A 300 -14.04 -45.62 41.64
N SER A 301 -13.04 -46.21 40.98
CA SER A 301 -12.28 -47.36 41.48
C SER A 301 -10.93 -46.98 42.09
N LEU A 302 -10.59 -45.69 42.18
CA LEU A 302 -9.40 -45.23 42.89
C LEU A 302 -9.56 -45.41 44.40
N ASP A 303 -8.44 -45.69 45.06
CA ASP A 303 -8.35 -45.70 46.52
C ASP A 303 -8.77 -44.34 47.10
N GLN A 304 -9.45 -44.33 48.25
CA GLN A 304 -9.99 -43.12 48.88
C GLN A 304 -8.91 -42.08 49.22
N THR A 305 -7.64 -42.49 49.25
CA THR A 305 -6.49 -41.61 49.47
C THR A 305 -5.94 -40.97 48.19
N ALA A 306 -6.41 -41.38 47.00
CA ALA A 306 -5.96 -40.81 45.74
C ALA A 306 -6.52 -39.40 45.56
N ARG A 307 -5.64 -38.42 45.42
CA ARG A 307 -6.03 -37.04 45.09
C ARG A 307 -6.34 -36.96 43.61
N VAL A 308 -7.63 -36.84 43.31
CA VAL A 308 -8.14 -36.74 41.93
C VAL A 308 -8.66 -35.34 41.71
N ARG A 309 -8.17 -34.67 40.66
CA ARG A 309 -8.68 -33.37 40.22
C ARG A 309 -9.55 -33.57 38.99
N ARG A 310 -10.77 -33.04 39.04
CA ARG A 310 -11.61 -32.90 37.85
C ARG A 310 -11.34 -31.55 37.23
N THR A 311 -10.41 -31.48 36.28
CA THR A 311 -10.16 -30.23 35.57
C THR A 311 -11.20 -30.04 34.48
N ARG A 312 -12.03 -29.00 34.58
CA ARG A 312 -12.73 -28.48 33.39
C ARG A 312 -11.67 -27.91 32.45
N PHE A 313 -11.74 -28.27 31.17
CA PHE A 313 -10.88 -27.69 30.14
C PHE A 313 -10.99 -26.16 30.18
N GLY A 314 -9.86 -25.45 30.35
CA GLY A 314 -9.80 -23.99 30.40
C GLY A 314 -9.88 -23.33 31.79
N GLY A 315 -9.91 -24.09 32.88
CA GLY A 315 -9.77 -23.53 34.24
C GLY A 315 -8.34 -23.06 34.52
N LEU A 316 -7.97 -21.84 34.11
CA LEU A 316 -6.76 -21.20 34.64
C LEU A 316 -6.95 -20.94 36.14
N PRO A 317 -5.96 -21.23 37.00
CA PRO A 317 -6.04 -20.84 38.40
C PRO A 317 -6.10 -19.32 38.50
N CYS A 318 -7.11 -18.77 39.20
CA CYS A 318 -7.11 -17.35 39.54
C CYS A 318 -5.90 -17.10 40.45
N ALA A 319 -5.04 -16.15 40.07
CA ALA A 319 -3.84 -15.76 40.81
C ALA A 319 -4.12 -15.10 42.18
N CYS A 320 -5.33 -15.27 42.70
CA CYS A 320 -5.92 -14.59 43.84
C CYS A 320 -6.28 -15.54 45.00
N VAL A 321 -6.00 -16.83 44.88
CA VAL A 321 -6.30 -17.81 45.93
C VAL A 321 -4.99 -18.42 46.43
N ASP A 322 -4.70 -18.21 47.71
CA ASP A 322 -3.61 -18.86 48.45
C ASP A 322 -3.83 -20.39 48.47
N GLU A 323 -2.74 -21.17 48.41
CA GLU A 323 -2.76 -22.64 48.42
C GLU A 323 -3.52 -23.20 49.64
N ASP A 324 -3.51 -22.48 50.77
CA ASP A 324 -4.18 -22.92 52.00
C ASP A 324 -5.73 -22.81 51.95
N ALA A 325 -6.29 -21.99 51.05
CA ALA A 325 -7.74 -21.84 50.91
C ALA A 325 -8.39 -23.02 50.15
N TYR A 326 -7.61 -23.80 49.39
CA TYR A 326 -8.13 -24.95 48.65
C TYR A 326 -8.45 -26.15 49.54
N ALA A 327 -7.83 -26.27 50.72
CA ALA A 327 -8.09 -27.36 51.65
C ALA A 327 -9.47 -27.28 52.33
N THR A 328 -10.09 -26.10 52.37
CA THR A 328 -11.35 -25.88 53.10
C THR A 328 -12.59 -25.89 52.20
N LEU A 329 -12.43 -25.98 50.87
CA LEU A 329 -13.53 -25.93 49.90
C LEU A 329 -14.05 -27.32 49.46
N ALA A 330 -13.89 -28.34 50.31
CA ALA A 330 -14.48 -29.66 50.08
C ALA A 330 -15.99 -29.73 50.37
N THR A 331 -16.66 -28.63 50.73
CA THR A 331 -18.05 -28.69 51.24
C THR A 331 -19.06 -27.70 50.66
N VAL A 332 -18.77 -27.00 49.55
CA VAL A 332 -19.82 -26.25 48.85
C VAL A 332 -19.58 -26.27 47.34
N TYR A 333 -20.31 -27.15 46.65
CA TYR A 333 -20.50 -27.05 45.20
C TYR A 333 -22.00 -26.98 44.93
N GLU A 334 -22.53 -25.77 44.81
CA GLU A 334 -23.66 -25.47 43.92
C GLU A 334 -23.75 -23.95 43.73
N ARG A 335 -23.05 -23.46 42.71
CA ARG A 335 -23.36 -22.33 41.81
C ARG A 335 -22.07 -21.69 41.31
N GLY A 336 -21.96 -21.59 40.00
CA GLY A 336 -20.84 -20.97 39.33
C GLY A 336 -20.69 -19.50 39.74
N ALA A 337 -19.44 -19.06 39.91
CA ALA A 337 -19.12 -17.66 40.04
C ALA A 337 -17.76 -17.37 39.40
N ALA A 338 -17.78 -16.47 38.43
CA ALA A 338 -16.67 -15.57 38.17
C ALA A 338 -16.41 -14.75 39.44
N CYS A 339 -15.13 -14.46 39.71
CA CYS A 339 -14.66 -13.67 40.84
C CYS A 339 -15.46 -12.35 41.00
N SER A 340 -16.11 -12.16 42.16
CA SER A 340 -16.97 -11.01 42.48
C SER A 340 -16.28 -9.92 43.30
N CYS A 341 -14.94 -9.86 43.34
CA CYS A 341 -14.25 -8.83 44.13
C CYS A 341 -14.28 -7.46 43.44
N GLU A 342 -14.72 -6.42 44.19
CA GLU A 342 -14.74 -5.02 43.72
C GLU A 342 -13.33 -4.42 43.52
N ALA A 343 -12.28 -5.12 43.95
CA ALA A 343 -10.89 -4.67 43.89
C ALA A 343 -10.12 -5.12 42.63
N CYS A 344 -10.77 -5.75 41.64
CA CYS A 344 -10.10 -6.26 40.44
C CYS A 344 -9.54 -5.11 39.55
N PRO A 345 -8.22 -5.00 39.34
CA PRO A 345 -7.60 -3.91 38.57
C PRO A 345 -8.03 -3.87 37.09
N ALA A 346 -8.51 -5.00 36.55
CA ALA A 346 -8.95 -5.12 35.16
C ALA A 346 -10.24 -4.33 34.85
N LYS A 347 -11.06 -4.00 35.86
CA LYS A 347 -12.30 -3.21 35.66
C LYS A 347 -12.08 -1.70 35.53
N ARG A 348 -10.92 -1.17 35.95
CA ARG A 348 -10.65 0.28 35.93
C ARG A 348 -10.06 0.82 34.62
N LEU A 349 -9.73 -0.04 33.65
CA LEU A 349 -9.05 0.37 32.42
C LEU A 349 -9.99 0.62 31.23
N PHE A 350 -11.31 0.43 31.37
CA PHE A 350 -12.23 0.41 30.23
C PHE A 350 -13.23 1.57 30.11
N ASN A 351 -13.27 2.50 31.05
CA ASN A 351 -14.19 3.64 30.98
C ASN A 351 -13.41 4.95 30.99
N GLU A 352 -13.07 5.46 29.80
CA GLU A 352 -12.98 6.90 29.47
C GLU A 352 -12.34 7.06 28.08
N ARG A 353 -13.16 7.31 27.05
CA ARG A 353 -12.75 8.08 25.86
C ARG A 353 -13.89 8.98 25.40
N HIS A 354 -13.53 10.25 25.24
CA HIS A 354 -14.36 11.41 24.86
C HIS A 354 -14.53 11.52 23.33
N ASP A 355 -15.66 12.09 22.91
CA ASP A 355 -16.22 12.15 21.54
C ASP A 355 -15.82 13.40 20.70
N GLU A 356 -14.66 14.03 20.90
CA GLU A 356 -14.38 15.37 20.30
C GLU A 356 -13.43 15.43 19.07
N ASP A 357 -12.96 14.32 18.50
CA ASP A 357 -11.93 14.34 17.43
C ASP A 357 -12.47 14.24 15.98
N ILE A 358 -13.71 14.65 15.69
CA ILE A 358 -14.38 14.36 14.40
C ILE A 358 -14.17 15.42 13.29
N TYR A 359 -13.52 16.56 13.54
CA TYR A 359 -13.62 17.72 12.61
C TYR A 359 -12.37 18.15 11.82
N GLU A 360 -11.25 17.40 11.81
CA GLU A 360 -10.04 17.74 11.02
C GLU A 360 -9.74 16.78 9.84
N GLU A 361 -10.64 15.83 9.53
CA GLU A 361 -10.35 14.63 8.71
C GLU A 361 -10.36 14.82 7.17
N GLU A 362 -10.69 16.00 6.61
CA GLU A 362 -10.95 16.15 5.16
C GLU A 362 -9.77 16.66 4.30
N HIS A 363 -8.63 17.07 4.87
CA HIS A 363 -7.57 17.76 4.10
C HIS A 363 -6.28 16.95 3.78
N ALA A 364 -6.11 15.73 4.28
CA ALA A 364 -4.87 14.93 4.09
C ALA A 364 -4.93 13.83 2.99
N SER A 365 -6.04 13.69 2.26
CA SER A 365 -6.39 12.42 1.59
C SER A 365 -5.70 12.05 0.27
N ASN A 366 -4.67 12.76 -0.23
CA ASN A 366 -4.15 12.49 -1.59
C ASN A 366 -2.65 12.16 -1.72
N GLY A 367 -2.00 11.76 -0.62
CA GLY A 367 -0.62 11.23 -0.65
C GLY A 367 -0.30 10.22 0.45
N ARG A 368 -1.09 10.22 1.52
CA ARG A 368 -1.11 9.18 2.56
C ARG A 368 -2.59 9.02 2.94
N LYS A 369 -3.27 7.97 2.47
CA LYS A 369 -4.48 7.52 3.19
C LYS A 369 -3.98 7.24 4.60
N GLU A 370 -4.33 8.09 5.57
CA GLU A 370 -3.74 8.01 6.91
C GLU A 370 -3.90 6.60 7.45
N GLU A 371 -2.76 5.93 7.58
CA GLU A 371 -2.65 4.64 8.24
C GLU A 371 -2.91 4.87 9.72
N ARG A 372 -4.18 4.85 10.13
CA ARG A 372 -4.51 4.48 11.51
C ARG A 372 -4.08 3.02 11.66
N ALA A 373 -2.83 2.84 12.07
CA ALA A 373 -2.31 1.56 12.52
C ALA A 373 -3.18 1.11 13.69
N LEU A 374 -4.15 0.23 13.43
CA LEU A 374 -4.90 -0.40 14.49
C LEU A 374 -3.89 -1.17 15.35
N PRO A 375 -3.79 -0.89 16.66
CA PRO A 375 -2.87 -1.60 17.52
C PRO A 375 -3.24 -3.08 17.51
N THR A 376 -2.36 -3.91 16.96
CA THR A 376 -2.54 -5.36 16.97
C THR A 376 -1.90 -5.91 18.24
N GLN A 377 -2.73 -6.41 19.16
CA GLN A 377 -2.32 -6.90 20.47
C GLN A 377 -1.68 -8.31 20.46
N GLY A 378 -1.14 -8.77 19.32
CA GLY A 378 -0.29 -9.97 19.28
C GLY A 378 1.14 -9.59 19.64
N SER A 379 1.85 -10.41 20.43
CA SER A 379 3.24 -10.18 20.82
C SER A 379 4.13 -9.99 19.57
N SER A 380 4.35 -8.74 19.19
CA SER A 380 4.71 -8.30 17.84
C SER A 380 6.19 -8.48 17.48
N ASN A 381 6.95 -9.24 18.27
CA ASN A 381 8.41 -9.25 18.16
C ASN A 381 8.93 -10.15 17.03
N ASP A 382 8.12 -11.10 16.57
CA ASP A 382 8.54 -12.07 15.55
C ASP A 382 8.09 -11.73 14.13
N GLU A 383 7.25 -10.71 13.97
CA GLU A 383 6.83 -10.25 12.64
C GLU A 383 8.00 -9.53 11.95
N LEU A 384 8.41 -10.04 10.79
CA LEU A 384 9.50 -9.48 9.99
C LEU A 384 8.98 -8.32 9.14
N PHE A 385 7.94 -8.58 8.35
CA PHE A 385 7.30 -7.59 7.50
C PHE A 385 5.85 -7.96 7.21
N ARG A 386 5.09 -7.03 6.65
CA ARG A 386 3.78 -7.29 6.06
C ARG A 386 3.66 -6.65 4.69
N VAL A 387 2.93 -7.30 3.81
CA VAL A 387 2.48 -6.72 2.54
C VAL A 387 1.10 -6.12 2.76
N VAL A 388 0.90 -4.88 2.29
CA VAL A 388 -0.36 -4.13 2.45
C VAL A 388 -0.82 -3.57 1.11
N GLY A 389 -2.13 -3.44 0.90
CA GLY A 389 -2.62 -2.80 -0.32
C GLY A 389 -4.14 -2.66 -0.36
N TYR A 390 -4.61 -2.00 -1.42
CA TYR A 390 -6.01 -1.77 -1.72
C TYR A 390 -6.26 -2.27 -3.14
N VAL A 391 -7.28 -3.08 -3.31
CA VAL A 391 -7.73 -3.51 -4.63
C VAL A 391 -8.67 -2.46 -5.18
N ASP A 392 -8.57 -2.12 -6.46
CA ASP A 392 -9.45 -1.11 -7.05
C ASP A 392 -10.93 -1.56 -7.03
N ALA A 393 -11.19 -2.81 -7.42
CA ALA A 393 -12.50 -3.42 -7.31
C ALA A 393 -12.45 -4.95 -7.21
N VAL A 394 -13.55 -5.55 -6.78
CA VAL A 394 -13.78 -7.00 -6.82
C VAL A 394 -15.06 -7.32 -7.58
N SER A 395 -15.08 -8.47 -8.25
CA SER A 395 -16.31 -9.04 -8.81
C SER A 395 -16.72 -10.23 -7.94
N PRO A 396 -17.68 -10.05 -6.99
CA PRO A 396 -18.08 -11.11 -6.08
C PRO A 396 -19.05 -12.08 -6.77
N GLU A 397 -18.53 -13.18 -7.31
CA GLU A 397 -19.30 -14.35 -7.69
C GLU A 397 -18.86 -15.52 -6.80
N ASN A 398 -19.82 -16.27 -6.23
CA ASN A 398 -19.58 -17.20 -5.10
C ASN A 398 -18.41 -18.18 -5.33
N ASP A 399 -18.28 -18.73 -6.54
CA ASP A 399 -17.21 -19.68 -6.90
C ASP A 399 -16.17 -19.07 -7.85
N ASP A 400 -16.33 -17.79 -8.18
CA ASP A 400 -15.63 -17.16 -9.28
C ASP A 400 -15.28 -15.69 -8.98
N SER A 401 -14.85 -15.44 -7.74
CA SER A 401 -14.48 -14.10 -7.31
C SER A 401 -13.21 -13.63 -8.01
N ILE A 402 -13.24 -12.41 -8.56
CA ILE A 402 -12.16 -11.83 -9.36
C ILE A 402 -11.66 -10.53 -8.71
N VAL A 403 -10.34 -10.43 -8.54
CA VAL A 403 -9.65 -9.15 -8.22
C VAL A 403 -9.58 -8.32 -9.47
N ILE A 404 -9.96 -7.04 -9.42
CA ILE A 404 -9.86 -6.12 -10.56
C ILE A 404 -8.87 -5.01 -10.16
N GLU A 405 -7.79 -4.89 -10.93
CA GLU A 405 -6.81 -3.81 -10.83
C GLU A 405 -6.85 -2.98 -12.10
N VAL A 406 -6.91 -1.66 -11.96
CA VAL A 406 -7.07 -0.70 -13.06
C VAL A 406 -5.78 0.09 -13.27
N LYS A 407 -5.27 0.09 -14.50
CA LYS A 407 -4.16 0.93 -14.94
C LYS A 407 -4.62 1.90 -16.03
N ASN A 408 -4.76 3.16 -15.64
CA ASN A 408 -4.99 4.26 -16.58
C ASN A 408 -3.66 4.67 -17.23
N ARG A 409 -3.44 4.22 -18.46
CA ARG A 409 -2.25 4.51 -19.27
C ARG A 409 -2.36 5.90 -19.91
N MET A 410 -1.24 6.59 -19.99
CA MET A 410 -1.17 7.94 -20.58
C MET A 410 -1.22 7.91 -22.11
N HIS A 411 -0.43 7.04 -22.76
CA HIS A 411 -0.24 7.11 -24.21
C HIS A 411 -0.85 5.92 -24.97
N GLN A 412 -0.63 4.71 -24.47
CA GLN A 412 -1.08 3.49 -25.14
C GLN A 412 -1.29 2.35 -24.16
N VAL A 413 -2.22 1.47 -24.51
CA VAL A 413 -2.37 0.18 -23.85
C VAL A 413 -1.39 -0.82 -24.47
N ARG A 414 -0.59 -1.49 -23.63
CA ARG A 414 0.34 -2.55 -24.04
C ARG A 414 -0.01 -3.87 -23.35
N ALA A 415 0.72 -4.92 -23.67
CA ALA A 415 0.69 -6.12 -22.83
C ALA A 415 1.07 -5.74 -21.37
N PRO A 416 0.45 -6.34 -20.35
CA PRO A 416 0.79 -6.06 -18.96
C PRO A 416 2.27 -6.32 -18.68
N GLU A 417 2.92 -5.32 -18.10
CA GLU A 417 4.29 -5.47 -17.59
C GLU A 417 4.30 -6.42 -16.38
N LEU A 418 5.45 -7.08 -16.14
CA LEU A 418 5.57 -8.08 -15.08
C LEU A 418 5.25 -7.51 -13.70
N TYR A 419 5.65 -6.27 -13.41
CA TYR A 419 5.39 -5.64 -12.12
C TYR A 419 3.89 -5.36 -11.88
N ASP A 420 3.12 -5.04 -12.93
CA ASP A 420 1.66 -4.88 -12.82
C ASP A 420 0.99 -6.23 -12.57
N LYS A 421 1.45 -7.29 -13.24
CA LYS A 421 0.98 -8.67 -12.97
C LYS A 421 1.28 -9.09 -11.54
N LEU A 422 2.49 -8.81 -11.04
CA LEU A 422 2.87 -9.15 -9.66
C LEU A 422 2.01 -8.45 -8.62
N GLN A 423 1.56 -7.22 -8.86
CA GLN A 423 0.63 -6.55 -7.97
C GLN A 423 -0.71 -7.32 -7.90
N VAL A 424 -1.27 -7.72 -9.05
CA VAL A 424 -2.50 -8.54 -9.08
C VAL A 424 -2.27 -9.89 -8.40
N VAL A 425 -1.18 -10.59 -8.72
CA VAL A 425 -0.81 -11.87 -8.08
C VAL A 425 -0.70 -11.72 -6.57
N THR A 426 -0.12 -10.62 -6.08
CA THR A 426 -0.04 -10.33 -4.65
C THR A 426 -1.44 -10.30 -4.03
N TYR A 427 -2.39 -9.60 -4.64
CA TYR A 427 -3.78 -9.59 -4.16
C TYR A 427 -4.44 -10.98 -4.23
N LEU A 428 -4.18 -11.77 -5.27
CA LEU A 428 -4.68 -13.15 -5.36
C LEU A 428 -4.13 -14.04 -4.25
N GLN A 429 -2.86 -13.88 -3.89
CA GLN A 429 -2.24 -14.60 -2.78
C GLN A 429 -2.85 -14.18 -1.45
N MET A 430 -3.05 -12.88 -1.24
CA MET A 430 -3.74 -12.36 -0.05
C MET A 430 -5.15 -12.97 0.02
N LEU A 431 -5.99 -12.73 -0.98
CA LEU A 431 -7.40 -13.15 -0.97
C LEU A 431 -7.60 -14.67 -1.04
N GLY A 432 -6.57 -15.43 -1.42
CA GLY A 432 -6.69 -16.86 -1.66
C GLY A 432 -7.52 -17.17 -2.91
N TRP A 433 -7.68 -16.20 -3.82
CA TRP A 433 -8.46 -16.34 -5.06
C TRP A 433 -7.59 -16.89 -6.20
N SER A 434 -8.23 -17.46 -7.22
CA SER A 434 -7.55 -18.14 -8.32
C SER A 434 -7.20 -17.22 -9.49
N ARG A 435 -7.92 -16.10 -9.66
CA ARG A 435 -7.75 -15.22 -10.81
C ARG A 435 -8.11 -13.76 -10.55
N GLY A 436 -7.48 -12.88 -11.30
CA GLY A 436 -7.72 -11.44 -11.30
C GLY A 436 -7.67 -10.89 -12.72
N ASP A 437 -8.19 -9.69 -12.89
CA ASP A 437 -8.13 -8.92 -14.13
C ASP A 437 -7.30 -7.68 -13.96
N LEU A 438 -6.34 -7.50 -14.85
CA LEU A 438 -5.69 -6.22 -15.05
C LEU A 438 -6.42 -5.48 -16.19
N VAL A 439 -7.13 -4.42 -15.81
CA VAL A 439 -7.87 -3.56 -16.72
C VAL A 439 -6.98 -2.40 -17.11
N GLN A 440 -6.73 -2.23 -18.40
CA GLN A 440 -5.91 -1.15 -18.93
C GLN A 440 -6.73 -0.25 -19.85
N ARG A 441 -6.57 1.07 -19.70
CA ARG A 441 -7.31 2.06 -20.48
C ARG A 441 -6.48 3.30 -20.76
N ILE A 442 -6.69 3.93 -21.92
CA ILE A 442 -6.10 5.25 -22.22
C ILE A 442 -6.96 6.35 -21.61
N LYS A 443 -6.33 7.26 -20.89
CA LYS A 443 -7.00 8.29 -20.08
C LYS A 443 -7.80 9.32 -20.88
N ASP A 444 -7.39 9.62 -22.12
CA ASP A 444 -7.97 10.68 -22.94
C ASP A 444 -9.20 10.32 -23.76
N SER A 445 -9.66 9.08 -23.66
CA SER A 445 -10.75 8.62 -24.50
C SER A 445 -11.80 7.93 -23.62
N PRO A 446 -12.87 8.66 -23.23
CA PRO A 446 -13.98 8.06 -22.49
C PRO A 446 -14.68 6.95 -23.28
N ASP A 447 -14.41 6.86 -24.59
CA ASP A 447 -14.88 5.80 -25.46
C ASP A 447 -13.78 4.79 -25.84
N ALA A 448 -12.54 4.96 -25.34
CA ALA A 448 -11.48 3.99 -25.63
C ALA A 448 -11.88 2.63 -25.08
N PRO A 449 -11.70 1.56 -25.88
CA PRO A 449 -11.94 0.21 -25.41
C PRO A 449 -11.00 -0.07 -24.23
N VAL A 450 -11.56 -0.72 -23.20
CA VAL A 450 -10.74 -1.30 -22.14
C VAL A 450 -10.08 -2.57 -22.66
N ARG A 451 -8.81 -2.76 -22.33
CA ARG A 451 -8.16 -4.07 -22.46
C ARG A 451 -8.24 -4.75 -21.11
N VAL A 452 -8.67 -6.01 -21.11
CA VAL A 452 -8.73 -6.83 -19.90
C VAL A 452 -7.78 -8.00 -20.11
N ASP A 453 -6.74 -8.09 -19.28
CA ASP A 453 -5.82 -9.21 -19.26
C ASP A 453 -6.07 -10.04 -18.00
N ARG A 454 -6.50 -11.29 -18.17
CA ARG A 454 -6.73 -12.22 -17.05
C ARG A 454 -5.42 -12.79 -16.54
N ILE A 455 -5.20 -12.68 -15.23
CA ILE A 455 -4.03 -13.19 -14.52
C ILE A 455 -4.46 -14.35 -13.63
N LEU A 456 -3.81 -15.50 -13.75
CA LEU A 456 -4.10 -16.69 -12.95
C LEU A 456 -3.04 -16.86 -11.85
N ARG A 457 -3.47 -17.13 -10.62
CA ARG A 457 -2.55 -17.38 -9.50
C ARG A 457 -1.65 -18.59 -9.75
N SER A 458 -2.20 -19.64 -10.35
CA SER A 458 -1.49 -20.89 -10.64
C SER A 458 -0.32 -20.72 -11.62
N GLU A 459 -0.35 -19.69 -12.48
CA GLU A 459 0.75 -19.40 -13.41
C GLU A 459 1.96 -18.79 -12.68
N HIS A 460 1.78 -18.29 -11.47
CA HIS A 460 2.79 -17.55 -10.71
C HIS A 460 3.12 -18.15 -9.35
N GLU A 461 2.43 -19.22 -8.93
CA GLU A 461 2.60 -19.86 -7.61
C GLU A 461 4.05 -20.32 -7.38
N ASN A 462 4.65 -20.99 -8.37
CA ASN A 462 6.04 -21.44 -8.28
C ASN A 462 7.03 -20.27 -8.20
N ASP A 463 6.82 -19.21 -8.97
CA ASP A 463 7.72 -18.04 -8.98
C ASP A 463 7.56 -17.22 -7.69
N TRP A 464 6.36 -17.20 -7.12
CA TRP A 464 6.10 -16.55 -5.84
C TRP A 464 6.98 -17.15 -4.73
N ASP A 465 6.91 -18.47 -4.57
CA ASP A 465 7.64 -19.18 -3.51
C ASP A 465 9.15 -19.22 -3.77
N ARG A 466 9.57 -19.38 -5.03
CA ARG A 466 10.98 -19.52 -5.40
C ARG A 466 11.73 -18.21 -5.52
N VAL A 467 11.05 -17.13 -5.89
CA VAL A 467 11.70 -15.87 -6.28
C VAL A 467 11.15 -14.71 -5.47
N VAL A 468 9.84 -14.46 -5.49
CA VAL A 468 9.26 -13.23 -4.93
C VAL A 468 9.42 -13.20 -3.41
N LEU A 469 8.95 -14.22 -2.70
CA LEU A 469 8.96 -14.26 -1.24
C LEU A 469 10.38 -14.25 -0.65
N PRO A 470 11.35 -15.06 -1.14
CA PRO A 470 12.74 -14.97 -0.67
C PRO A 470 13.35 -13.59 -0.86
N ARG A 471 13.08 -12.91 -1.99
CA ARG A 471 13.57 -11.55 -2.25
C ARG A 471 12.93 -10.51 -1.33
N LEU A 472 11.62 -10.61 -1.06
CA LEU A 472 10.96 -9.74 -0.09
C LEU A 472 11.54 -9.90 1.32
N ARG A 473 11.82 -11.14 1.75
CA ARG A 473 12.51 -11.41 3.02
C ARG A 473 13.89 -10.76 3.07
N ALA A 474 14.68 -10.92 2.01
CA ALA A 474 16.01 -10.30 1.92
C ALA A 474 15.94 -8.76 2.00
N VAL A 475 14.99 -8.12 1.30
CA VAL A 475 14.77 -6.67 1.42
C VAL A 475 14.38 -6.29 2.85
N ALA A 476 13.44 -7.02 3.46
CA ALA A 476 12.99 -6.71 4.82
C ALA A 476 14.12 -6.81 5.84
N GLU A 477 14.93 -7.88 5.78
CA GLU A 477 16.10 -8.07 6.63
C GLU A 477 17.15 -6.98 6.40
N ALA A 478 17.44 -6.62 5.15
CA ALA A 478 18.38 -5.57 4.82
C ALA A 478 17.93 -4.21 5.36
N VAL A 479 16.68 -3.82 5.14
CA VAL A 479 16.10 -2.57 5.66
C VAL A 479 16.10 -2.56 7.18
N LEU A 480 15.69 -3.66 7.83
CA LEU A 480 15.71 -3.75 9.29
C LEU A 480 17.13 -3.71 9.86
N SER A 481 18.11 -4.26 9.15
CA SER A 481 19.53 -4.17 9.54
C SER A 481 20.05 -2.73 9.45
N LEU A 482 19.62 -1.97 8.44
CA LEU A 482 19.89 -0.53 8.37
C LEU A 482 19.19 0.18 9.52
N ARG A 483 17.90 -0.08 9.74
CA ARG A 483 17.14 0.52 10.86
C ARG A 483 17.80 0.30 12.22
N ALA A 484 18.43 -0.85 12.44
CA ALA A 484 19.09 -1.18 13.71
C ALA A 484 20.45 -0.50 13.93
N ASP A 485 21.12 -0.03 12.88
CA ASP A 485 22.48 0.53 12.95
C ASP A 485 22.48 2.03 12.65
N GLU A 486 22.63 2.85 13.70
CA GLU A 486 22.66 4.31 13.62
C GLU A 486 23.74 4.86 12.68
N GLY A 487 24.93 4.25 12.66
CA GLY A 487 26.01 4.67 11.77
C GLY A 487 25.64 4.45 10.31
N ARG A 488 25.04 3.28 10.00
CA ARG A 488 24.58 2.97 8.64
C ARG A 488 23.42 3.84 8.19
N ARG A 489 22.44 4.13 9.05
CA ARG A 489 21.32 5.03 8.70
C ARG A 489 21.79 6.44 8.38
N ARG A 490 22.69 6.99 9.20
CA ARG A 490 23.26 8.32 8.95
C ARG A 490 24.11 8.35 7.69
N ALA A 491 24.93 7.32 7.47
CA ALA A 491 25.67 7.18 6.22
C ALA A 491 24.74 7.10 5.01
N TRP A 492 23.63 6.34 5.12
CA TRP A 492 22.59 6.29 4.10
C TRP A 492 21.97 7.67 3.85
N LEU A 493 21.57 8.39 4.90
CA LEU A 493 20.92 9.70 4.78
C LEU A 493 21.85 10.75 4.15
N ALA A 494 23.14 10.70 4.47
CA ALA A 494 24.16 11.60 3.93
C ALA A 494 24.65 11.22 2.52
N ALA A 495 24.44 9.97 2.09
CA ALA A 495 24.91 9.48 0.80
C ALA A 495 24.15 10.12 -0.37
N SER A 496 24.78 10.20 -1.54
CA SER A 496 24.13 10.58 -2.80
C SER A 496 23.11 9.53 -3.25
N ALA A 497 22.19 9.89 -4.16
CA ALA A 497 21.23 8.94 -4.71
C ALA A 497 21.90 7.73 -5.38
N TYR A 498 23.05 7.93 -6.03
CA TYR A 498 23.84 6.86 -6.63
C TYR A 498 24.41 5.89 -5.58
N GLU A 499 25.01 6.42 -4.51
CA GLU A 499 25.55 5.62 -3.41
C GLU A 499 24.46 4.85 -2.66
N ARG A 500 23.27 5.46 -2.46
CA ARG A 500 22.11 4.79 -1.87
C ARG A 500 21.62 3.63 -2.74
N LYS A 501 21.46 3.84 -4.05
CA LYS A 501 21.10 2.77 -5.01
C LYS A 501 22.14 1.65 -5.04
N THR A 502 23.43 2.00 -5.02
CA THR A 502 24.53 1.03 -4.97
C THR A 502 24.54 0.24 -3.65
N THR A 503 24.27 0.91 -2.53
CA THR A 503 24.14 0.27 -1.21
C THR A 503 22.96 -0.70 -1.18
N ALA A 504 21.79 -0.30 -1.70
CA ALA A 504 20.64 -1.18 -1.82
C ALA A 504 20.94 -2.41 -2.68
N ALA A 505 21.60 -2.25 -3.83
CA ALA A 505 22.01 -3.36 -4.70
C ALA A 505 23.07 -4.27 -4.05
N ALA A 506 23.99 -3.72 -3.25
CA ALA A 506 24.97 -4.50 -2.50
C ALA A 506 24.31 -5.34 -1.38
N LEU A 507 23.28 -4.79 -0.71
CA LEU A 507 22.51 -5.50 0.31
C LEU A 507 21.53 -6.52 -0.30
N CYS A 508 21.06 -6.27 -1.51
CA CYS A 508 20.09 -7.10 -2.23
C CYS A 508 20.55 -7.30 -3.68
N VAL A 509 21.39 -8.32 -3.90
CA VAL A 509 22.11 -8.59 -5.18
C VAL A 509 21.24 -8.78 -6.43
N PHE A 510 19.92 -8.89 -6.26
CA PHE A 510 18.96 -9.00 -7.35
C PHE A 510 18.38 -7.64 -7.79
N LEU A 511 18.67 -6.57 -7.06
CA LEU A 511 18.32 -5.20 -7.49
C LEU A 511 19.33 -4.72 -8.55
N PRO A 512 18.88 -3.92 -9.52
CA PRO A 512 19.77 -3.39 -10.54
C PRO A 512 20.81 -2.47 -9.91
N VAL A 513 22.08 -2.67 -10.28
CA VAL A 513 23.14 -1.71 -9.97
C VAL A 513 22.93 -0.50 -10.87
N PRO A 514 22.83 0.72 -10.31
CA PRO A 514 22.75 1.92 -11.15
C PRO A 514 24.00 2.02 -12.04
N PRO A 515 23.88 2.47 -13.30
CA PRO A 515 25.07 2.78 -14.09
C PRO A 515 25.92 3.82 -13.34
N GLU A 516 27.25 3.68 -13.40
CA GLU A 516 28.16 4.69 -12.83
C GLU A 516 27.80 6.06 -13.41
N PRO A 517 27.68 7.10 -12.57
CA PRO A 517 27.49 8.45 -13.06
C PRO A 517 28.74 8.77 -13.89
N VAL A 518 28.58 8.93 -15.19
CA VAL A 518 29.65 9.44 -16.03
C VAL A 518 29.77 10.92 -15.67
N ASP A 519 30.93 11.35 -15.17
CA ASP A 519 31.16 12.70 -14.64
C ASP A 519 30.83 13.84 -15.63
N ASP A 520 30.70 13.53 -16.93
CA ASP A 520 30.33 14.47 -18.00
C ASP A 520 28.83 14.42 -18.43
N ASP A 521 28.02 13.49 -17.87
CA ASP A 521 26.67 13.21 -18.36
C ASP A 521 25.52 13.67 -17.45
N ALA A 522 25.78 14.29 -16.29
CA ALA A 522 24.70 14.96 -15.56
C ALA A 522 24.05 16.04 -16.45
N ASP A 523 24.89 16.77 -17.19
CA ASP A 523 24.45 17.70 -18.22
C ASP A 523 23.88 16.97 -19.45
N PHE A 524 24.40 15.80 -19.84
CA PHE A 524 23.89 15.05 -20.99
C PHE A 524 22.48 14.48 -20.74
N TRP A 525 22.23 13.83 -19.61
CA TRP A 525 20.90 13.29 -19.27
C TRP A 525 19.91 14.42 -18.99
N ALA A 526 20.32 15.47 -18.29
CA ALA A 526 19.50 16.68 -18.17
C ALA A 526 19.20 17.28 -19.54
N SER A 527 20.17 17.29 -20.48
CA SER A 527 19.98 17.78 -21.85
C SER A 527 19.11 16.86 -22.69
N ALA A 528 19.20 15.53 -22.53
CA ALA A 528 18.42 14.56 -23.29
C ALA A 528 16.96 14.52 -22.82
N GLU A 529 16.73 14.58 -21.50
CA GLU A 529 15.39 14.72 -20.93
C GLU A 529 14.79 16.08 -21.29
N ALA A 530 15.56 17.17 -21.19
CA ALA A 530 15.15 18.50 -21.63
C ALA A 530 14.86 18.56 -23.15
N ALA A 531 15.67 17.92 -23.98
CA ALA A 531 15.43 17.87 -25.44
C ALA A 531 14.18 17.06 -25.78
N THR A 532 13.94 15.95 -25.07
CA THR A 532 12.71 15.16 -25.24
C THR A 532 11.50 15.97 -24.80
N GLN A 533 11.57 16.64 -23.65
CA GLN A 533 10.51 17.49 -23.12
C GLN A 533 10.24 18.70 -24.04
N GLN A 534 11.28 19.33 -24.57
CA GLN A 534 11.16 20.42 -25.55
C GLN A 534 10.51 19.94 -26.84
N ALA A 535 10.89 18.76 -27.37
CA ALA A 535 10.26 18.20 -28.56
C ALA A 535 8.77 17.88 -28.34
N GLU A 536 8.41 17.35 -27.15
CA GLU A 536 7.02 17.14 -26.77
C GLU A 536 6.24 18.45 -26.63
N GLU A 537 6.88 19.49 -26.10
CA GLU A 537 6.29 20.82 -25.95
C GLU A 537 6.08 21.51 -27.31
N GLU A 538 7.06 21.47 -28.21
CA GLU A 538 6.95 21.99 -29.58
C GLU A 538 5.85 21.27 -30.37
N ALA A 539 5.77 19.94 -30.25
CA ALA A 539 4.72 19.14 -30.87
C ALA A 539 3.33 19.54 -30.33
N PHE A 540 3.22 19.74 -29.02
CA PHE A 540 1.98 20.21 -28.39
C PHE A 540 1.57 21.61 -28.86
N TRP A 541 2.51 22.57 -28.90
CA TRP A 541 2.22 23.93 -29.39
C TRP A 541 1.83 23.96 -30.85
N THR A 542 2.44 23.10 -31.67
CA THR A 542 2.04 22.92 -33.07
C THR A 542 0.61 22.41 -33.16
N GLU A 543 0.26 21.36 -32.41
CA GLU A 543 -1.11 20.82 -32.38
C GLU A 543 -2.12 21.86 -31.84
N ALA A 544 -1.74 22.64 -30.83
CA ALA A 544 -2.58 23.68 -30.25
C ALA A 544 -2.81 24.85 -31.22
N ALA A 545 -1.78 25.25 -31.98
CA ALA A 545 -1.89 26.27 -33.02
C ALA A 545 -2.80 25.79 -34.16
N ASP A 546 -2.62 24.55 -34.63
CA ASP A 546 -3.47 23.94 -35.65
C ASP A 546 -4.94 23.86 -35.20
N ALA A 547 -5.18 23.51 -33.93
CA ALA A 547 -6.51 23.48 -33.34
C ALA A 547 -7.13 24.89 -33.24
N ALA A 548 -6.34 25.91 -32.88
CA ALA A 548 -6.80 27.30 -32.83
C ALA A 548 -7.17 27.83 -34.23
N ASP A 549 -6.36 27.53 -35.24
CA ASP A 549 -6.64 27.88 -36.63
C ASP A 549 -7.88 27.16 -37.17
N ALA A 550 -8.04 25.87 -36.85
CA ALA A 550 -9.23 25.11 -37.18
C ALA A 550 -10.49 25.71 -36.52
N ALA A 551 -10.40 26.13 -35.26
CA ALA A 551 -11.50 26.79 -34.54
C ALA A 551 -11.84 28.16 -35.14
N ALA A 552 -10.83 28.97 -35.49
CA ALA A 552 -11.01 30.25 -36.16
C ALA A 552 -11.68 30.08 -37.54
N ALA A 553 -11.23 29.10 -38.33
CA ALA A 553 -11.83 28.76 -39.61
C ALA A 553 -13.29 28.29 -39.45
N ALA A 554 -13.58 27.48 -38.43
CA ALA A 554 -14.95 27.04 -38.13
C ALA A 554 -15.87 28.22 -37.76
N GLU A 555 -15.39 29.16 -36.96
CA GLU A 555 -16.14 30.38 -36.60
C GLU A 555 -16.34 31.29 -37.83
N GLN A 556 -15.35 31.41 -38.70
CA GLN A 556 -15.50 32.16 -39.96
C GLN A 556 -16.56 31.52 -40.87
N ARG A 557 -16.58 30.17 -40.98
CA ARG A 557 -17.64 29.44 -41.69
C ARG A 557 -19.02 29.66 -41.07
N ARG A 558 -19.13 29.67 -39.74
CA ARG A 558 -20.39 29.99 -39.02
C ARG A 558 -20.85 31.42 -39.32
N ARG A 559 -19.95 32.40 -39.31
CA ARG A 559 -20.25 33.80 -39.67
C ARG A 559 -20.70 33.93 -41.13
N ALA A 560 -20.05 33.23 -42.06
CA ALA A 560 -20.45 33.20 -43.47
C ALA A 560 -21.86 32.62 -43.65
N ARG A 561 -22.18 31.49 -43.00
CA ARG A 561 -23.53 30.90 -42.99
C ARG A 561 -24.58 31.84 -42.39
N ARG A 562 -24.26 32.53 -41.29
CA ARG A 562 -25.18 33.54 -40.71
C ARG A 562 -25.43 34.71 -41.67
N ARG A 563 -24.43 35.12 -42.45
CA ARG A 563 -24.59 36.16 -43.49
C ARG A 563 -25.46 35.67 -44.65
N SER A 564 -25.26 34.45 -45.16
CA SER A 564 -26.08 33.92 -46.26
C SER A 564 -27.56 33.79 -45.87
N VAL A 565 -27.85 33.24 -44.69
CA VAL A 565 -29.23 33.13 -44.17
C VAL A 565 -29.90 34.51 -44.02
N ARG A 566 -29.13 35.55 -43.66
CA ARG A 566 -29.67 36.92 -43.54
C ARG A 566 -29.99 37.53 -44.90
N VAL A 567 -29.18 37.26 -45.93
CA VAL A 567 -29.44 37.69 -47.32
C VAL A 567 -30.70 37.02 -47.87
N ASP A 568 -30.86 35.70 -47.66
CA ASP A 568 -32.05 34.96 -48.09
C ASP A 568 -33.31 35.44 -47.36
N SER A 569 -33.20 35.78 -46.08
CA SER A 569 -34.30 36.39 -45.29
C SER A 569 -34.73 37.76 -45.83
N VAL A 570 -33.78 38.58 -46.29
CA VAL A 570 -34.08 39.90 -46.89
C VAL A 570 -34.69 39.72 -48.28
N ALA A 571 -34.13 38.82 -49.11
CA ALA A 571 -34.66 38.50 -50.43
C ALA A 571 -36.11 37.95 -50.34
N SER A 572 -36.37 37.01 -49.42
CA SER A 572 -37.72 36.49 -49.13
C SER A 572 -38.69 37.60 -48.68
N ARG A 573 -38.24 38.52 -47.81
CA ARG A 573 -39.08 39.66 -47.37
C ARG A 573 -39.39 40.62 -48.52
N LEU A 574 -38.45 40.89 -49.42
CA LEU A 574 -38.67 41.71 -50.62
C LEU A 574 -39.62 41.02 -51.61
N LEU A 575 -39.47 39.72 -51.82
CA LEU A 575 -40.40 38.94 -52.66
C LEU A 575 -41.83 38.97 -52.10
N LYS A 576 -41.98 38.79 -50.79
CA LYS A 576 -43.27 38.85 -50.10
C LYS A 576 -43.89 40.24 -50.20
N ARG A 577 -43.10 41.32 -50.09
CA ARG A 577 -43.56 42.71 -50.32
C ARG A 577 -43.99 42.94 -51.77
N ARG A 578 -43.23 42.45 -52.75
CA ARG A 578 -43.60 42.54 -54.18
C ARG A 578 -44.93 41.84 -54.46
N ARG A 579 -45.12 40.61 -53.97
CA ARG A 579 -46.39 39.87 -54.09
C ARG A 579 -47.57 40.61 -53.46
N ARG A 580 -47.38 41.21 -52.28
CA ARG A 580 -48.41 42.04 -51.63
C ARG A 580 -48.75 43.30 -52.43
N ARG A 581 -47.76 43.96 -53.02
CA ARG A 581 -47.99 45.13 -53.89
C ARG A 581 -48.74 44.74 -55.17
N ALA A 582 -48.35 43.65 -55.82
CA ALA A 582 -49.06 43.14 -57.00
C ALA A 582 -50.53 42.84 -56.68
N ALA A 583 -50.79 42.10 -55.59
CA ALA A 583 -52.16 41.81 -55.15
C ALA A 583 -52.97 43.08 -54.80
N ALA A 584 -52.33 44.11 -54.24
CA ALA A 584 -52.98 45.39 -53.97
C ALA A 584 -53.34 46.13 -55.26
N VAL A 585 -52.44 46.14 -56.25
CA VAL A 585 -52.70 46.72 -57.59
C VAL A 585 -53.86 45.99 -58.27
N ASP A 586 -53.87 44.67 -58.25
CA ASP A 586 -54.95 43.86 -58.82
C ASP A 586 -56.29 44.13 -58.11
N SER A 587 -56.27 44.29 -56.78
CA SER A 587 -57.46 44.64 -56.00
C SER A 587 -57.98 46.05 -56.35
N VAL A 588 -57.10 47.02 -56.59
CA VAL A 588 -57.49 48.38 -57.01
C VAL A 588 -58.05 48.35 -58.43
N ALA A 589 -57.41 47.63 -59.35
CA ALA A 589 -57.89 47.44 -60.71
C ALA A 589 -59.27 46.75 -60.74
N ALA A 590 -59.47 45.73 -59.90
CA ALA A 590 -60.76 45.06 -59.75
C ALA A 590 -61.85 46.00 -59.19
N ARG A 591 -61.54 46.84 -58.20
CA ARG A 591 -62.46 47.88 -57.69
C ARG A 591 -62.80 48.92 -58.76
N ALA A 592 -61.82 49.38 -59.54
CA ALA A 592 -62.03 50.31 -60.65
C ALA A 592 -62.93 49.71 -61.73
N LYS A 593 -62.73 48.43 -62.08
CA LYS A 593 -63.57 47.70 -63.03
C LYS A 593 -65.01 47.51 -62.51
N ARG A 594 -65.21 47.27 -61.21
CA ARG A 594 -66.54 47.23 -60.59
C ARG A 594 -67.22 48.60 -60.63
N ARG A 595 -66.51 49.70 -60.32
CA ARG A 595 -67.07 51.06 -60.43
C ARG A 595 -67.51 51.41 -61.85
N ARG A 596 -66.75 50.99 -62.88
CA ARG A 596 -67.15 51.17 -64.29
C ARG A 596 -68.36 50.34 -64.71
N ARG A 597 -68.67 49.24 -64.01
CA ARG A 597 -69.82 48.38 -64.33
C ARG A 597 -71.09 48.70 -63.53
N GLY A 598 -71.00 49.47 -62.46
CA GLY A 598 -72.14 49.86 -61.61
C GLY A 598 -72.61 51.31 -61.80
N GLY A 599 -72.16 51.99 -62.86
CA GLY A 599 -72.57 53.34 -63.23
C GLY A 599 -73.26 53.40 -64.60
N ALA A 600 -73.96 52.32 -64.96
CA ALA A 600 -74.86 52.24 -66.10
C ALA A 600 -76.25 51.87 -65.59
#